data_AF-A0A2D8LBQ4-F1
#
_entry.id   AF-A0A2D8LBQ4-F1
#
_cell.length_a   1.000
_cell.length_b   1.000
_cell.length_c   1.000
_cell.angle_alpha   90.00
_cell.angle_beta   90.00
_cell.angle_gamma   90.00
#
_symmetry.space_group_name_H-M   'P 1'
#
loop_
_entity.id
_entity.type
_entity.pdbx_description
1 polymer ?
#
loop_
_entity_poly.entity_id
_entity_poly.type
_entity_poly.pdbx_seq_one_letter_code
_entity_poly.pdbx_strand_id
1 'polypeptide(L)' 'MTETTPLDTAHAAMQADADDDLARLRFYERVADSELFLLLKDEPEGDAVEPVLHEDAYVLVFDRA' A
#
# COMPACT_ATOMS: atom_id res chain seq x y z
N MET A 1 -14.55 12.39 6.22
CA MET A 1 -14.73 10.95 6.43
C MET A 1 -13.79 10.28 5.45
N THR A 2 -12.89 9.42 5.90
CA THR A 2 -12.03 8.67 4.99
C THR A 2 -12.93 7.70 4.22
N GLU A 3 -12.98 7.84 2.90
CA GLU A 3 -13.71 6.90 2.06
C GLU A 3 -12.96 5.56 2.06
N THR A 4 -13.69 4.46 2.26
CA THR A 4 -13.10 3.12 2.28
C THR A 4 -12.61 2.77 0.89
N THR A 5 -11.33 2.47 0.77
CA THR A 5 -10.76 2.09 -0.52
C THR A 5 -10.97 0.59 -0.79
N PRO A 6 -10.81 0.16 -2.04
CA PRO A 6 -10.77 -1.27 -2.34
C PRO A 6 -9.64 -2.01 -1.61
N LEU A 7 -8.53 -1.35 -1.33
CA LEU A 7 -7.41 -1.92 -0.59
C LEU A 7 -7.77 -2.11 0.88
N ASP A 8 -8.46 -1.14 1.50
CA ASP A 8 -9.01 -1.28 2.86
C ASP A 8 -9.93 -2.50 2.99
N THR A 9 -10.80 -2.69 2.00
CA THR A 9 -11.75 -3.81 2.00
C THR A 9 -11.02 -5.16 1.89
N ALA A 10 -10.05 -5.27 0.99
CA ALA A 10 -9.24 -6.48 0.83
C ALA A 10 -8.39 -6.76 2.09
N HIS A 11 -7.83 -5.71 2.70
CA HIS A 11 -7.08 -5.81 3.94
C HIS A 11 -7.96 -6.31 5.09
N ALA A 12 -9.16 -5.75 5.27
CA ALA A 12 -10.09 -6.17 6.30
C ALA A 12 -10.50 -7.66 6.15
N ALA A 13 -10.72 -8.11 4.91
CA ALA A 13 -11.02 -9.52 4.64
C ALA A 13 -9.84 -10.44 5.00
N MET A 14 -8.60 -10.05 4.66
CA MET A 14 -7.39 -10.80 5.03
C MET A 14 -7.17 -10.83 6.56
N GLN A 15 -7.47 -9.74 7.26
CA GLN A 15 -7.31 -9.67 8.72
C GLN A 15 -8.38 -10.47 9.49
N ALA A 16 -9.54 -10.71 8.89
CA ALA A 16 -10.63 -11.46 9.51
C ALA A 16 -10.30 -12.95 9.70
N ASP A 17 -9.44 -13.50 8.83
CA ASP A 17 -8.92 -14.87 8.94
C ASP A 17 -7.49 -14.94 8.39
N ALA A 18 -6.51 -14.97 9.29
CA ALA A 18 -5.09 -14.99 8.93
C ALA A 18 -4.64 -16.30 8.28
N ASP A 19 -5.40 -17.39 8.47
CA ASP A 19 -5.11 -18.71 7.91
C ASP A 19 -5.76 -18.91 6.52
N ASP A 20 -6.59 -17.96 6.07
CA ASP A 20 -7.14 -17.95 4.71
C ASP A 20 -6.10 -17.47 3.69
N ASP A 21 -5.36 -18.42 3.13
CA ASP A 21 -4.38 -18.20 2.09
C ASP A 21 -4.97 -17.49 0.85
N LEU A 22 -6.23 -17.75 0.50
CA LEU A 22 -6.88 -17.13 -0.66
C LEU A 22 -7.17 -15.65 -0.39
N ALA A 23 -7.64 -15.31 0.81
CA ALA A 23 -7.84 -13.91 1.22
C ALA A 23 -6.51 -13.14 1.21
N ARG A 24 -5.43 -13.77 1.70
CA ARG A 24 -4.09 -13.19 1.67
C ARG A 24 -3.57 -12.96 0.25
N LEU A 25 -3.76 -13.92 -0.67
CA LEU A 25 -3.38 -13.75 -2.08
C LEU A 25 -4.16 -12.62 -2.76
N ARG A 26 -5.47 -12.51 -2.50
CA ARG A 26 -6.32 -11.43 -3.06
C ARG A 26 -5.90 -10.05 -2.57
N PHE A 27 -5.46 -9.93 -1.32
CA PHE A 27 -4.93 -8.67 -0.82
C PHE A 27 -3.67 -8.25 -1.60
N TYR A 28 -2.70 -9.16 -1.79
CA TYR A 28 -1.49 -8.84 -2.55
C TYR A 28 -1.74 -8.56 -4.04
N GLU A 29 -2.69 -9.27 -4.66
CA GLU A 29 -3.18 -8.94 -6.00
C GLU A 29 -3.71 -7.51 -6.05
N ARG A 30 -4.53 -7.12 -5.06
CA ARG A 30 -5.07 -5.76 -5.01
C ARG A 30 -3.99 -4.70 -4.80
N VAL A 31 -2.97 -4.98 -3.98
CA VAL A 31 -1.81 -4.09 -3.81
C VAL A 31 -1.08 -3.89 -5.14
N ALA A 32 -0.84 -4.98 -5.88
CA ALA A 32 -0.11 -4.92 -7.14
C ALA A 32 -0.87 -4.22 -8.28
N ASP A 33 -2.20 -4.31 -8.28
CA ASP A 33 -3.08 -3.69 -9.26
C ASP A 33 -3.49 -2.25 -8.89
N SER A 34 -3.18 -1.80 -7.67
CA SER A 34 -3.51 -0.44 -7.21
C SER A 34 -2.45 0.57 -7.63
N GLU A 35 -2.89 1.76 -8.02
CA GLU A 35 -2.01 2.92 -8.11
C GLU A 35 -1.69 3.42 -6.70
N LEU A 36 -0.40 3.45 -6.36
CA LEU A 36 0.09 3.82 -5.04
C LEU A 36 0.99 5.06 -5.15
N PHE A 37 0.81 5.97 -4.19
CA PHE A 37 1.57 7.20 -4.07
C PHE A 37 2.61 7.04 -2.98
N LEU A 38 3.88 7.24 -3.33
CA LEU A 38 5.01 7.17 -2.41
C LEU A 38 5.40 8.58 -1.95
N LEU A 39 5.63 8.77 -0.66
CA LEU A 39 6.13 10.04 -0.15
C LEU A 39 7.64 10.14 -0.41
N LEU A 40 8.02 11.16 -1.16
CA LEU A 40 9.42 11.49 -1.45
C LEU A 40 9.91 12.61 -0.55
N LYS A 41 11.20 12.60 -0.21
CA LYS A 41 11.87 13.65 0.56
C LYS A 41 11.96 14.94 -0.24
N ASP A 42 12.32 14.81 -1.50
CA ASP A 42 12.52 15.90 -2.46
C ASP A 42 11.95 15.50 -3.84
N GLU A 43 11.93 16.45 -4.77
CA GLU A 43 11.50 16.19 -6.15
C GLU A 43 12.44 15.18 -6.84
N PRO A 44 11.91 14.27 -7.68
CA PRO A 44 12.75 13.34 -8.45
C PRO A 44 13.78 14.05 -9.33
N GLU A 45 15.01 13.53 -9.34
CA GLU A 45 16.08 13.99 -10.23
C GLU A 45 16.35 12.93 -11.30
N GLY A 46 15.78 13.13 -12.50
CA GLY A 46 15.88 12.15 -13.58
C GLY A 46 15.18 10.84 -13.20
N ASP A 47 15.93 9.74 -13.15
CA ASP A 47 15.44 8.41 -12.77
C ASP A 47 15.68 8.09 -11.27
N ALA A 48 16.19 9.05 -10.50
CA ALA A 48 16.44 8.88 -9.07
C ALA A 48 15.28 9.43 -8.23
N VAL A 49 14.82 8.63 -7.26
CA VAL A 49 13.82 9.01 -6.27
C VAL A 49 14.35 8.76 -4.86
N GLU A 50 14.03 9.66 -3.94
CA GLU A 50 14.41 9.53 -2.53
C GLU A 50 13.16 9.38 -1.66
N PRO A 51 12.75 8.14 -1.30
CA PRO A 51 11.61 7.94 -0.43
C PRO A 51 11.88 8.38 1.01
N VAL A 52 10.83 8.82 1.68
CA VAL A 52 10.85 8.99 3.13
C VAL A 52 10.83 7.61 3.78
N LEU A 53 11.84 7.33 4.60
CA LEU A 53 11.91 6.11 5.39
C LEU A 53 11.20 6.33 6.73
N HIS A 54 10.39 5.35 7.11
CA HIS A 54 9.80 5.21 8.43
C HIS A 54 10.51 4.10 9.19
N GLU A 55 10.89 4.37 10.45
CA GLU A 55 11.68 3.48 11.30
C GLU A 55 12.97 2.94 10.61
N ASP A 56 13.55 3.75 9.73
CA ASP A 56 14.75 3.44 8.94
C ASP A 56 14.67 2.16 8.07
N ALA A 57 13.50 1.54 7.94
CA ALA A 57 13.32 0.24 7.27
C ALA A 57 12.12 0.17 6.33
N TYR A 58 11.14 1.08 6.47
CA TYR A 58 9.89 1.00 5.74
C TYR A 58 9.63 2.24 4.90
N VAL A 59 8.91 2.07 3.80
CA VAL A 59 8.36 3.17 3.00
C VAL A 59 6.86 3.20 3.17
N LEU A 60 6.29 4.41 3.25
CA LEU A 60 4.85 4.60 3.35
C LEU A 60 4.29 4.89 1.96
N VAL A 61 3.29 4.11 1.57
CA VAL A 61 2.53 4.29 0.33
C VAL A 61 1.08 4.54 0.67
N PHE A 62 0.44 5.36 -0.16
CA PHE A 62 -0.94 5.77 0.02
C PHE A 62 -1.72 5.42 -1.24
N ASP A 63 -2.94 4.93 -1.08
CA ASP A 63 -3.89 4.77 -2.17
C ASP A 63 -4.90 5.92 -2.18
N ARG A 64 -5.72 5.94 -3.23
CA ARG A 64 -6.80 6.91 -3.39
C ARG A 64 -8.14 6.19 -3.40
N ALA A 65 -9.11 6.77 -2.70
CA ALA A 65 -10.50 6.34 -2.73
C ALA A 65 -11.21 6.65 -4.06
#